data_AF-A0A2H5W2J6-F1
#
_entry.id   AF-A0A2H5W2J6-F1
#
_cell.length_a   1.000
_cell.length_b   1.000
_cell.length_c   1.000
_cell.angle_alpha   90.00
_cell.angle_beta   90.00
_cell.angle_gamma   90.00
#
_symmetry.space_group_name_H-M   'P 1'
#
loop_
_entity.id
_entity.type
_entity.pdbx_description
1 polymer ?
#
loop_
_entity_poly.entity_id
_entity_poly.type
_entity_poly.pdbx_seq_one_letter_code
_entity_poly.pdbx_strand_id
1 'polypeptide(L)'
;MDELRHFEMRHRLAVLIHAALISSGLIAFLVSYLLSQTMGIPVGEQVTLRRAIYGSAFVVSIGVILLRRWALGAGRLGRIAEVRGIEGVIEHLLRATLLLGVASEAVVMLGLVLSMLTRVFEDMWRLGGIGMVLLLYTYPWRSVWHRGIERARRI
;
A
#
# COMPACT_ATOMS: atom_id res chain seq x y z
N MET A 1 -28.80 -2.35 13.08
CA MET A 1 -27.75 -3.07 13.86
C MET A 1 -26.79 -3.83 12.94
N ASP A 2 -27.28 -4.36 11.82
CA ASP A 2 -26.46 -5.13 10.87
C ASP A 2 -25.45 -4.29 10.08
N GLU A 3 -25.80 -3.05 9.68
CA GLU A 3 -24.86 -2.16 8.96
C GLU A 3 -23.59 -1.83 9.76
N LEU A 4 -23.73 -1.58 11.06
CA LEU A 4 -22.59 -1.27 11.95
C LEU A 4 -21.68 -2.48 12.12
N ARG A 5 -22.27 -3.68 12.32
CA ARG A 5 -21.51 -4.93 12.40
C ARG A 5 -20.80 -5.24 11.07
N HIS A 6 -21.47 -5.01 9.94
CA HIS A 6 -20.88 -5.20 8.62
C HIS A 6 -19.71 -4.26 8.38
N PHE A 7 -19.86 -2.98 8.73
CA PHE A 7 -18.78 -1.99 8.67
C PHE A 7 -17.57 -2.40 9.52
N GLU A 8 -17.80 -2.75 10.80
CA GLU A 8 -16.73 -3.15 11.70
C GLU A 8 -15.99 -4.40 11.22
N MET A 9 -16.73 -5.40 10.72
CA MET A 9 -16.14 -6.61 10.16
C MET A 9 -15.25 -6.32 8.96
N ARG A 10 -15.73 -5.55 7.98
CA ARG A 10 -14.97 -5.17 6.76
C ARG A 10 -13.76 -4.31 7.09
N HIS A 11 -13.92 -3.38 8.04
CA HIS A 11 -12.84 -2.54 8.51
C HIS A 11 -11.75 -3.34 9.22
N ARG A 12 -12.12 -4.24 10.14
CA ARG A 12 -11.17 -5.15 10.82
C ARG A 12 -10.41 -6.00 9.82
N LEU A 13 -11.08 -6.53 8.80
CA LEU A 13 -10.44 -7.30 7.74
C LEU A 13 -9.42 -6.46 6.96
N ALA A 14 -9.78 -5.22 6.57
CA ALA A 14 -8.87 -4.31 5.89
C ALA A 14 -7.62 -3.99 6.74
N VAL A 15 -7.83 -3.76 8.03
CA VAL A 15 -6.77 -3.49 9.03
C VAL A 15 -5.86 -4.70 9.19
N LEU A 16 -6.42 -5.91 9.34
CA LEU A 16 -5.64 -7.14 9.52
C LEU A 16 -4.78 -7.41 8.29
N ILE A 17 -5.34 -7.25 7.09
CA ILE A 17 -4.56 -7.41 5.85
C ILE A 17 -3.45 -6.37 5.79
N HIS A 18 -3.73 -5.08 6.04
CA HIS A 18 -2.67 -4.06 6.05
C HIS A 18 -1.58 -4.33 7.08
N ALA A 19 -1.96 -4.81 8.27
CA ALA A 19 -1.00 -5.20 9.29
C ALA A 19 -0.12 -6.37 8.83
N ALA A 20 -0.68 -7.33 8.08
CA ALA A 20 0.07 -8.41 7.46
C ALA A 20 1.04 -7.88 6.39
N LEU A 21 0.63 -6.94 5.53
CA LEU A 21 1.51 -6.34 4.51
C LEU A 21 2.64 -5.51 5.14
N ILE A 22 2.35 -4.76 6.21
CA ILE A 22 3.38 -4.02 6.98
C ILE A 22 4.37 -5.01 7.61
N SER A 23 3.86 -6.07 8.24
CA SER A 23 4.70 -7.12 8.83
C SER A 23 5.59 -7.79 7.79
N SER A 24 5.02 -8.13 6.63
CA SER A 24 5.75 -8.65 5.45
C SER A 24 6.86 -7.69 5.02
N GLY A 25 6.57 -6.39 4.91
CA GLY A 25 7.57 -5.38 4.60
C GLY A 25 8.69 -5.30 5.64
N LEU A 26 8.37 -5.37 6.94
CA LEU A 26 9.38 -5.39 8.01
C LEU A 26 10.26 -6.64 7.95
N ILE A 27 9.68 -7.80 7.63
CA ILE A 27 10.44 -9.04 7.41
C ILE A 27 11.37 -8.87 6.21
N ALA A 28 10.91 -8.28 5.11
CA ALA A 28 11.75 -7.99 3.95
C ALA A 28 12.95 -7.10 4.33
N PHE A 29 12.73 -6.07 5.16
CA PHE A 29 13.79 -5.22 5.70
C PHE A 29 14.83 -6.02 6.48
N LEU A 30 14.36 -6.87 7.40
CA LEU A 30 15.23 -7.72 8.20
C LEU A 30 16.04 -8.68 7.32
N VAL A 31 15.41 -9.33 6.35
CA VAL A 31 16.05 -10.26 5.41
C VAL A 31 17.13 -9.55 4.59
N SER A 32 16.81 -8.40 4.01
CA SER A 32 17.78 -7.57 3.27
C SER A 32 18.96 -7.15 4.14
N TYR A 33 18.70 -6.72 5.38
CA TYR A 33 19.75 -6.35 6.32
C TYR A 33 20.69 -7.52 6.61
N LEU A 34 20.16 -8.69 7.00
CA LEU A 34 20.95 -9.89 7.29
C LEU A 34 21.77 -10.36 6.06
N LEU A 35 21.18 -10.32 4.87
CA LEU A 35 21.87 -10.67 3.62
C LEU A 35 23.04 -9.70 3.32
N SER A 36 22.84 -8.40 3.54
CA SER A 36 23.90 -7.41 3.30
C SER A 36 25.09 -7.58 4.24
N GLN A 37 24.87 -8.01 5.48
CA GLN A 37 25.92 -8.28 6.47
C GLN A 37 26.70 -9.56 6.15
N THR A 38 26.04 -10.56 5.55
CA THR A 38 26.65 -11.88 5.28
C THR A 38 27.39 -11.93 3.95
N MET A 39 26.95 -11.20 2.93
CA MET A 39 27.49 -11.28 1.57
C MET A 39 28.43 -10.13 1.19
N GLY A 40 29.22 -9.60 2.14
CA GLY A 40 29.92 -8.29 2.20
C GLY A 40 30.78 -7.77 1.03
N ILE A 41 30.62 -8.28 -0.19
CA ILE A 41 31.17 -7.72 -1.42
C ILE A 41 30.00 -7.28 -2.32
N PRO A 42 29.82 -5.95 -2.54
CA PRO A 42 28.86 -5.42 -3.50
C PRO A 42 29.09 -6.01 -4.88
N VAL A 43 28.02 -6.46 -5.55
CA VAL A 43 28.12 -6.90 -6.94
C VAL A 43 28.19 -5.67 -7.84
N GLY A 44 29.09 -5.69 -8.83
CA GLY A 44 29.36 -4.57 -9.74
C GLY A 44 28.09 -3.90 -10.30
N GLU A 45 28.19 -2.59 -10.50
CA GLU A 45 27.06 -1.67 -10.68
C GLU A 45 26.27 -1.96 -11.98
N GLN A 46 25.18 -2.72 -11.87
CA GLN A 46 24.22 -2.88 -12.98
C GLN A 46 23.33 -1.62 -13.10
N VAL A 47 23.93 -0.53 -13.58
CA VAL A 47 23.31 0.81 -13.66
C VAL A 47 21.96 0.78 -14.38
N THR A 48 21.84 0.03 -15.48
CA THR A 48 20.60 -0.06 -16.27
C THR A 48 19.46 -0.72 -15.50
N LEU A 49 19.74 -1.84 -14.83
CA LEU A 49 18.75 -2.56 -14.04
C LEU A 49 18.31 -1.73 -12.82
N ARG A 50 19.27 -1.10 -12.13
CA ARG A 50 18.99 -0.19 -11.01
C ARG A 50 18.07 0.94 -11.47
N ARG A 51 18.39 1.63 -12.56
CA ARG A 51 17.55 2.70 -13.12
C ARG A 51 16.14 2.21 -13.48
N ALA A 52 16.02 1.04 -14.10
CA ALA A 52 14.71 0.47 -14.43
C ALA A 52 13.85 0.20 -13.20
N ILE A 53 14.43 -0.35 -12.12
CA ILE A 53 13.71 -0.64 -10.87
C ILE A 53 13.33 0.65 -10.13
N TYR A 54 14.23 1.63 -10.04
CA TYR A 54 13.88 2.93 -9.47
C TYR A 54 12.79 3.63 -10.28
N GLY A 55 12.85 3.56 -11.61
CA GLY A 55 11.82 4.11 -12.50
C GLY A 55 10.46 3.45 -12.31
N SER A 56 10.41 2.12 -12.24
CA SER A 56 9.15 1.40 -12.00
C SER A 56 8.58 1.69 -10.61
N ALA A 57 9.42 1.69 -9.57
CA ALA A 57 9.02 2.05 -8.21
C ALA A 57 8.45 3.47 -8.14
N PHE A 58 9.05 4.42 -8.85
CA PHE A 58 8.56 5.81 -8.93
C PHE A 58 7.17 5.89 -9.59
N VAL A 59 6.98 5.22 -10.73
CA VAL A 59 5.69 5.20 -11.44
C VAL A 59 4.60 4.55 -10.57
N VAL A 60 4.90 3.41 -9.93
CA VAL A 60 3.96 2.73 -9.03
C VAL A 60 3.61 3.62 -7.84
N SER A 61 4.59 4.30 -7.24
CA SER A 61 4.39 5.20 -6.10
C SER A 61 3.44 6.35 -6.45
N ILE A 62 3.64 7.00 -7.61
CA ILE A 62 2.72 8.03 -8.11
C ILE A 62 1.33 7.43 -8.37
N GLY A 63 1.28 6.25 -9.00
CA GLY A 63 0.05 5.52 -9.27
C GLY A 63 -0.77 5.29 -7.99
N VAL A 64 -0.14 4.86 -6.90
CA VAL A 64 -0.78 4.66 -5.59
C VAL A 64 -1.38 5.96 -5.07
N ILE A 65 -0.64 7.08 -5.13
CA ILE A 65 -1.11 8.38 -4.63
C ILE A 65 -2.31 8.87 -5.44
N LEU A 66 -2.23 8.81 -6.77
CA LEU A 66 -3.31 9.20 -7.67
C LEU A 66 -4.54 8.31 -7.50
N LEU A 67 -4.32 6.98 -7.42
CA LEU A 67 -5.39 6.01 -7.23
C LEU A 67 -6.10 6.22 -5.90
N ARG A 68 -5.36 6.51 -4.82
CA ARG A 68 -5.95 6.83 -3.51
C ARG A 68 -6.80 8.09 -3.58
N ARG A 69 -6.28 9.14 -4.20
CA ARG A 69 -7.01 10.41 -4.37
C ARG A 69 -8.29 10.23 -5.18
N TRP A 70 -8.24 9.42 -6.24
CA TRP A 70 -9.40 9.15 -7.09
C TRP A 70 -10.41 8.20 -6.43
N ALA A 71 -9.96 7.14 -5.77
CA ALA A 71 -10.83 6.16 -5.10
C ALA A 71 -11.58 6.77 -3.90
N LEU A 72 -10.92 7.68 -3.16
CA LEU A 72 -11.53 8.41 -2.03
C LEU A 72 -12.19 9.74 -2.46
N GLY A 73 -12.28 10.00 -3.77
CA GLY A 73 -12.89 11.21 -4.31
C GLY A 73 -14.40 11.26 -4.00
N ALA A 74 -14.87 12.39 -3.49
CA ALA A 74 -16.27 12.58 -3.07
C ALA A 74 -17.27 12.24 -4.20
N GLY A 75 -16.98 12.66 -5.44
CA GLY A 75 -17.85 12.38 -6.59
C GLY A 75 -17.89 10.91 -7.02
N ARG A 76 -16.91 10.08 -6.65
CA ARG A 76 -16.95 8.64 -6.91
C ARG A 76 -17.73 7.91 -5.82
N LEU A 77 -17.49 8.27 -4.56
CA LEU A 77 -18.21 7.70 -3.42
C LEU A 77 -19.70 8.01 -3.48
N GLY A 78 -20.09 9.25 -3.85
CA GLY A 78 -21.49 9.63 -4.04
C GLY A 78 -22.18 8.81 -5.13
N ARG A 79 -21.57 8.68 -6.31
CA ARG A 79 -22.12 7.86 -7.41
C ARG A 79 -22.30 6.39 -7.03
N ILE A 80 -21.37 5.83 -6.25
CA ILE A 80 -21.49 4.45 -5.78
C ILE A 80 -22.62 4.34 -4.74
N ALA A 81 -22.78 5.34 -3.88
CA ALA A 81 -23.87 5.40 -2.92
C ALA A 81 -25.24 5.48 -3.60
N GLU A 82 -25.38 6.28 -4.66
CA GLU A 82 -26.61 6.38 -5.45
C GLU A 82 -27.00 5.05 -6.12
N VAL A 83 -26.02 4.31 -6.66
CA VAL A 83 -26.29 3.09 -7.43
C VAL A 83 -26.38 1.83 -6.55
N ARG A 84 -25.55 1.73 -5.51
CA ARG A 84 -25.36 0.50 -4.72
C ARG A 84 -25.57 0.70 -3.21
N GLY A 85 -25.99 1.89 -2.79
CA GLY A 85 -26.18 2.22 -1.38
C GLY A 85 -24.87 2.22 -0.57
N ILE A 86 -25.04 2.27 0.75
CA ILE A 86 -23.94 2.34 1.72
C ILE A 86 -23.10 1.06 1.71
N GLU A 87 -23.72 -0.11 1.53
CA GLU A 87 -23.02 -1.39 1.44
C GLU A 87 -22.03 -1.42 0.26
N GLY A 88 -22.45 -0.90 -0.90
CA GLY A 88 -21.57 -0.77 -2.07
C GLY A 88 -20.38 0.15 -1.82
N VAL A 89 -20.56 1.21 -1.01
CA VAL A 89 -19.47 2.11 -0.61
C VAL A 89 -18.48 1.40 0.30
N ILE A 90 -18.95 0.64 1.30
CA ILE A 90 -18.08 -0.11 2.21
C ILE A 90 -17.25 -1.14 1.45
N GLU A 91 -17.87 -1.89 0.54
CA GLU A 91 -17.18 -2.88 -0.30
C GLU A 91 -16.15 -2.19 -1.23
N HIS A 92 -16.49 -1.03 -1.79
CA HIS A 92 -15.55 -0.25 -2.60
C HIS A 92 -14.35 0.22 -1.78
N LEU A 93 -14.58 0.74 -0.57
CA LEU A 93 -13.51 1.18 0.34
C LEU A 93 -12.58 0.02 0.71
N LEU A 94 -13.13 -1.15 0.99
CA LEU A 94 -12.33 -2.35 1.25
C LEU A 94 -11.44 -2.68 0.04
N ARG A 95 -12.03 -2.84 -1.15
CA ARG A 95 -11.29 -3.19 -2.38
C ARG A 95 -10.24 -2.15 -2.73
N ALA A 96 -10.58 -0.86 -2.64
CA ALA A 96 -9.66 0.22 -2.89
C ALA A 96 -8.48 0.19 -1.93
N THR A 97 -8.75 -0.02 -0.63
CA THR A 97 -7.68 -0.10 0.38
C THR A 97 -6.78 -1.30 0.10
N LEU A 98 -7.33 -2.47 -0.23
CA LEU A 98 -6.54 -3.66 -0.57
C LEU A 98 -5.65 -3.43 -1.80
N LEU A 99 -6.20 -2.88 -2.88
CA LEU A 99 -5.43 -2.58 -4.09
C LEU A 99 -4.29 -1.60 -3.81
N LEU A 100 -4.54 -0.57 -3.01
CA LEU A 100 -3.53 0.41 -2.61
C LEU A 100 -2.46 -0.21 -1.71
N GLY A 101 -2.84 -1.07 -0.78
CA GLY A 101 -1.93 -1.81 0.08
C GLY A 101 -1.00 -2.71 -0.73
N VAL A 102 -1.55 -3.55 -1.60
CA VAL A 102 -0.77 -4.46 -2.46
C VAL A 102 0.15 -3.68 -3.42
N ALA A 103 -0.33 -2.60 -4.01
CA ALA A 103 0.51 -1.76 -4.88
C ALA A 103 1.65 -1.08 -4.11
N SER A 104 1.43 -0.69 -2.85
CA SER A 104 2.47 -0.14 -1.98
C SER A 104 3.48 -1.21 -1.55
N GLU A 105 3.01 -2.42 -1.22
CA GLU A 105 3.87 -3.56 -0.90
C GLU A 105 4.73 -3.98 -2.10
N ALA A 106 4.22 -3.89 -3.33
CA ALA A 106 5.02 -4.14 -4.52
C ALA A 106 6.26 -3.24 -4.59
N VAL A 107 6.17 -1.98 -4.14
CA VAL A 107 7.34 -1.07 -4.04
C VAL A 107 8.34 -1.56 -3.00
N VAL A 108 7.86 -2.08 -1.86
CA VAL A 108 8.73 -2.70 -0.85
C VAL A 108 9.47 -3.91 -1.41
N MET A 109 8.75 -4.77 -2.13
CA MET A 109 9.32 -5.96 -2.75
C MET A 109 10.35 -5.62 -3.83
N LEU A 110 10.11 -4.56 -4.61
CA LEU A 110 11.12 -4.05 -5.56
C LEU A 110 12.41 -3.61 -4.85
N GLY A 111 12.28 -2.97 -3.68
CA GLY A 111 13.43 -2.64 -2.83
C GLY A 111 14.20 -3.88 -2.35
N LEU A 112 13.46 -4.91 -1.91
CA LEU A 112 14.07 -6.18 -1.49
C LEU A 112 14.82 -6.85 -2.66
N VAL A 113 14.16 -7.01 -3.80
CA VAL A 113 14.76 -7.62 -5.00
C VAL A 113 16.03 -6.86 -5.40
N LEU A 114 15.96 -5.53 -5.48
CA LEU A 114 17.12 -4.74 -5.84
C LEU A 114 18.26 -4.91 -4.83
N SER A 115 17.95 -4.86 -3.53
CA SER A 115 18.94 -5.04 -2.47
C SER A 115 19.58 -6.43 -2.50
N MET A 116 18.82 -7.48 -2.81
CA MET A 116 19.36 -8.83 -2.97
C MET A 116 20.30 -8.94 -4.18
N LEU A 117 19.98 -8.26 -5.28
CA LEU A 117 20.80 -8.26 -6.49
C LEU A 117 22.08 -7.44 -6.33
N THR A 118 21.99 -6.26 -5.72
CA THR A 118 23.16 -5.37 -5.50
C THR A 118 23.98 -5.77 -4.27
N ARG A 119 23.36 -6.51 -3.34
CA ARG A 119 23.86 -6.79 -1.98
C ARG A 119 24.07 -5.53 -1.15
N VAL A 120 23.38 -4.44 -1.52
CA VAL A 120 23.45 -3.15 -0.84
C VAL A 120 22.15 -2.91 -0.08
N PHE A 121 22.24 -2.81 1.25
CA PHE A 121 21.08 -2.52 2.11
C PHE A 121 20.45 -1.15 1.81
N GLU A 122 21.25 -0.19 1.35
CA GLU A 122 20.78 1.16 1.04
C GLU A 122 19.67 1.19 -0.03
N ASP A 123 19.67 0.24 -0.98
CA ASP A 123 18.59 0.13 -1.97
C ASP A 123 17.26 -0.26 -1.31
N MET A 124 17.30 -1.16 -0.32
CA MET A 124 16.12 -1.52 0.48
C MET A 124 15.69 -0.35 1.37
N TRP A 125 16.64 0.35 1.99
CA TRP A 125 16.32 1.52 2.82
C TRP A 125 15.58 2.59 2.02
N ARG A 126 16.03 2.87 0.79
CA ARG A 126 15.41 3.87 -0.09
C ARG A 126 14.05 3.40 -0.63
N LEU A 127 14.02 2.29 -1.37
CA LEU A 127 12.78 1.83 -2.02
C LEU A 127 11.80 1.17 -1.06
N GLY A 128 12.30 0.32 -0.18
CA GLY A 128 11.52 -0.27 0.91
C GLY A 128 10.97 0.78 1.86
N GLY A 129 11.75 1.83 2.14
CA GLY A 129 11.32 2.94 2.99
C GLY A 129 10.15 3.70 2.35
N ILE A 130 10.26 4.03 1.06
CA ILE A 130 9.17 4.66 0.30
C ILE A 130 7.92 3.77 0.30
N GLY A 131 8.07 2.47 0.00
CA GLY A 131 6.95 1.53 0.01
C GLY A 131 6.29 1.40 1.38
N MET A 132 7.06 1.43 2.47
CA MET A 132 6.54 1.41 3.84
C MET A 132 5.77 2.68 4.18
N VAL A 133 6.29 3.85 3.79
CA VAL A 133 5.58 5.12 3.93
C VAL A 133 4.26 5.10 3.14
N LEU A 134 4.26 4.52 1.93
CA LEU A 134 3.04 4.35 1.15
C LEU A 134 2.03 3.43 1.84
N LEU A 135 2.47 2.29 2.40
CA LEU A 135 1.61 1.39 3.17
C LEU A 135 0.95 2.10 4.37
N LEU A 136 1.71 2.92 5.09
CA LEU A 136 1.18 3.73 6.19
C LEU A 136 0.22 4.82 5.71
N TYR A 137 0.53 5.43 4.57
CA TYR A 137 -0.32 6.44 3.93
C TYR A 137 -1.65 5.84 3.44
N THR A 138 -1.64 4.62 2.90
CA THR A 138 -2.82 3.89 2.41
C THR A 138 -3.58 3.16 3.51
N TYR A 139 -3.06 3.18 4.75
CA TYR A 139 -3.66 2.50 5.88
C TYR A 139 -5.15 2.88 6.05
N PRO A 140 -6.04 1.89 6.31
CA PRO A 140 -7.48 2.13 6.47
C PRO A 140 -7.77 2.78 7.82
N TRP A 141 -7.46 4.07 7.98
CA TRP A 141 -7.81 4.80 9.20
C TRP A 141 -9.33 4.85 9.37
N ARG A 142 -9.82 4.46 10.55
CA ARG A 142 -11.27 4.46 10.86
C ARG A 142 -11.92 5.81 10.60
N SER A 143 -11.21 6.91 10.85
CA SER A 143 -11.67 8.28 10.61
C SER A 143 -11.89 8.60 9.12
N VAL A 144 -11.05 8.06 8.22
CA VAL A 144 -11.18 8.25 6.77
C VAL A 144 -12.41 7.51 6.26
N TRP A 145 -12.61 6.28 6.72
CA TRP A 145 -13.77 5.45 6.35
C TRP A 145 -15.08 6.04 6.86
N HIS A 146 -15.13 6.49 8.12
CA HIS A 146 -16.31 7.18 8.66
C HIS A 146 -16.65 8.45 7.85
N ARG A 147 -15.65 9.28 7.52
CA ARG A 147 -15.87 10.46 6.68
C ARG A 147 -16.37 10.10 5.28
N GLY A 148 -15.88 9.00 4.70
CA GLY A 148 -16.34 8.51 3.40
C GLY A 148 -17.81 8.11 3.41
N ILE A 149 -18.23 7.38 4.45
CA ILE A 149 -19.62 6.95 4.63
C ILE A 149 -20.54 8.13 4.97
N GLU A 150 -20.11 9.02 5.85
CA GLU A 150 -20.91 10.20 6.23
C GLU A 150 -21.16 11.10 5.03
N ARG A 151 -20.14 11.32 4.17
CA ARG A 151 -20.31 12.05 2.91
C ARG A 151 -21.26 11.35 1.96
N ALA A 152 -21.16 10.03 1.85
CA ALA A 152 -22.07 9.23 1.03
C ALA A 152 -23.53 9.24 1.53
N ARG A 153 -23.77 9.48 2.83
CA ARG A 153 -25.12 9.62 3.42
C ARG A 153 -25.75 11.00 3.22
N ARG A 154 -24.96 12.03 2.91
CA ARG A 154 -25.43 13.42 2.75
C ARG A 154 -25.79 13.79 1.30
N ILE A 155 -25.51 12.89 0.35
CA ILE A 155 -25.86 13.00 -1.07
C ILE A 155 -27.12 12.16 -1.25
#